data_AF-A0A6J2X818-F1
#
_entry.id   AF-A0A6J2X818-F1
#
_cell.length_a   1.000
_cell.length_b   1.000
_cell.length_c   1.000
_cell.angle_alpha   90.00
_cell.angle_beta   90.00
_cell.angle_gamma   90.00
#
_symmetry.space_group_name_H-M   'P 1'
#
loop_
_entity.id
_entity.type
_entity.pdbx_description
1 polymer ?
#
loop_
_entity_poly.entity_id
_entity_poly.type
_entity_poly.pdbx_seq_one_letter_code
_entity_poly.pdbx_strand_id
1 'polypeptide(L)'
;MNTFFKKRNSKKWTWTSPDSKTKNAIDFIISDRKDVIKDVSVLNRFSIGSDHRIVRAEIKMNIKKERTNMILKKNHKKWVAPESKDSYKECIASNLNYENTTTIDEIYENIKGATQTAIEKCCPKKVKEQKLNQSTKLLMKQRRDMEDKSTQEYRTLNRDISKEIRSIGGNRIRKKLGKS
;
A
#
# COMPACT_ATOMS: atom_id res chain seq x y z
N MET A 1 11.66 13.37 -5.03
CA MET A 1 12.42 13.40 -6.30
C MET A 1 13.03 14.78 -6.57
N ASN A 2 12.41 15.88 -6.10
CA ASN A 2 12.92 17.25 -6.26
C ASN A 2 14.36 17.46 -5.76
N THR A 3 14.78 16.74 -4.73
CA THR A 3 16.14 16.81 -4.15
C THR A 3 17.13 15.84 -4.81
N PHE A 4 16.66 14.90 -5.63
CA PHE A 4 17.49 13.90 -6.29
C PHE A 4 18.23 14.50 -7.50
N PHE A 5 17.56 15.35 -8.27
CA PHE A 5 18.16 16.04 -9.41
C PHE A 5 18.84 17.34 -8.96
N LYS A 6 20.13 17.49 -9.25
CA LYS A 6 20.88 18.72 -8.90
C LYS A 6 20.40 19.90 -9.75
N LYS A 7 19.87 20.94 -9.10
CA LYS A 7 19.39 22.18 -9.72
C LYS A 7 20.02 23.41 -9.04
N ARG A 8 20.05 24.56 -9.73
CA ARG A 8 20.42 25.86 -9.14
C ARG A 8 19.40 26.26 -8.07
N ASN A 9 19.83 26.93 -6.99
CA ASN A 9 18.96 27.29 -5.87
C ASN A 9 17.76 28.14 -6.29
N SER A 10 17.94 29.06 -7.25
CA SER A 10 16.86 29.88 -7.82
C SER A 10 15.75 29.06 -8.53
N LYS A 11 16.01 27.79 -8.86
CA LYS A 11 15.07 26.87 -9.52
C LYS A 11 14.49 25.82 -8.57
N LYS A 12 14.71 25.92 -7.26
CA LYS A 12 14.25 24.93 -6.27
C LYS A 12 12.98 25.33 -5.52
N TRP A 13 12.79 26.63 -5.28
CA TRP A 13 11.66 27.10 -4.50
C TRP A 13 10.35 26.95 -5.28
N THR A 14 9.31 26.53 -4.57
CA THR A 14 7.97 26.28 -5.11
C THR A 14 6.93 27.20 -4.52
N TRP A 15 7.25 27.90 -3.43
CA TRP A 15 6.39 28.86 -2.76
C TRP A 15 7.17 30.11 -2.34
N THR A 16 6.52 31.27 -2.37
CA THR A 16 7.04 32.54 -1.85
C THR A 16 6.06 33.15 -0.85
N SER A 17 6.56 33.80 0.20
CA SER A 17 5.71 34.52 1.14
C SER A 17 5.00 35.71 0.48
N PRO A 18 3.89 36.21 1.05
CA PRO A 18 3.19 37.38 0.53
C PRO A 18 4.07 38.63 0.40
N ASP A 19 5.03 38.80 1.32
CA ASP A 19 6.03 39.87 1.29
C ASP A 19 7.22 39.59 0.34
N SER A 20 7.19 38.46 -0.38
CA SER A 20 8.21 37.99 -1.32
C SER A 20 9.63 37.77 -0.76
N LYS A 21 9.82 37.88 0.56
CA LYS A 21 11.13 37.75 1.21
C LYS A 21 11.55 36.29 1.40
N THR A 22 10.59 35.44 1.75
CA THR A 22 10.85 34.03 2.08
C THR A 22 10.46 33.14 0.91
N LYS A 23 11.36 32.24 0.52
CA LYS A 23 11.15 31.29 -0.57
C LYS A 23 11.47 29.88 -0.11
N ASN A 24 10.50 28.99 -0.18
CA ASN A 24 10.62 27.61 0.30
C ASN A 24 10.29 26.61 -0.80
N ALA A 25 10.83 25.40 -0.66
CA ALA A 25 10.42 24.24 -1.44
C ALA A 25 9.50 23.39 -0.56
N ILE A 26 8.19 23.52 -0.76
CA ILE A 26 7.18 22.79 0.02
C ILE A 26 6.36 21.81 -0.84
N ASP A 27 6.49 21.91 -2.17
CA ASP A 27 5.80 21.04 -3.12
C ASP A 27 6.75 19.98 -3.67
N PHE A 28 6.40 18.69 -3.49
CA PHE A 28 7.27 17.58 -3.81
C PHE A 28 6.59 16.51 -4.67
N ILE A 29 7.32 16.03 -5.67
CA ILE A 29 7.00 14.80 -6.39
C ILE A 29 7.82 13.67 -5.78
N ILE A 30 7.15 12.62 -5.32
CA ILE A 30 7.76 11.46 -4.65
C ILE A 30 7.52 10.21 -5.50
N SER A 31 8.55 9.38 -5.65
CA SER A 31 8.47 8.09 -6.34
C SER A 31 9.57 7.17 -5.83
N ASP A 32 9.29 5.87 -5.84
CA ASP A 32 10.25 4.80 -5.60
C ASP A 32 10.96 4.35 -6.89
N ARG A 33 10.42 4.69 -8.07
CA ARG A 33 10.96 4.36 -9.40
C ARG A 33 11.88 5.45 -9.92
N LYS A 34 13.13 5.46 -9.46
CA LYS A 34 14.17 6.39 -9.96
C LYS A 34 14.56 6.14 -11.42
N ASP A 35 14.35 4.91 -11.91
CA ASP A 35 14.72 4.47 -13.25
C ASP A 35 13.88 5.13 -14.36
N VAL A 36 12.62 5.46 -14.06
CA VAL A 36 11.70 6.06 -15.04
C VAL A 36 11.70 7.60 -15.01
N ILE A 37 12.12 8.21 -13.91
CA ILE A 37 12.13 9.67 -13.77
C ILE A 37 13.42 10.23 -14.35
N LYS A 38 13.30 11.11 -15.33
CA LYS A 38 14.43 11.75 -16.03
C LYS A 38 14.78 13.11 -15.46
N ASP A 39 13.78 13.84 -15.00
CA ASP A 39 13.99 15.13 -14.36
C ASP A 39 12.86 15.47 -13.39
N VAL A 40 13.16 16.31 -12.40
CA VAL A 40 12.16 17.09 -11.66
C VAL A 40 12.65 18.53 -11.58
N SER A 41 11.85 19.46 -12.09
CA SER A 41 12.20 20.88 -12.15
C SER A 41 11.01 21.78 -11.85
N VAL A 42 11.28 22.94 -11.26
CA VAL A 42 10.29 24.00 -11.08
C VAL A 42 10.29 24.88 -12.33
N LEU A 43 9.11 25.17 -12.87
CA LEU A 43 8.96 26.03 -14.05
C LEU A 43 9.10 27.49 -13.63
N ASN A 44 10.00 28.24 -14.29
CA ASN A 44 10.28 29.65 -13.98
C ASN A 44 9.52 30.64 -14.86
N ARG A 45 9.10 30.22 -16.06
CA ARG A 45 8.54 31.11 -17.10
C ARG A 45 7.01 31.11 -17.15
N PHE A 46 6.37 30.49 -16.16
CA PHE A 46 4.93 30.35 -16.10
C PHE A 46 4.46 31.06 -14.85
N SER A 47 3.70 32.15 -15.02
CA SER A 47 3.04 32.86 -13.93
C SER A 47 1.56 32.50 -13.96
N ILE A 48 1.04 32.00 -12.83
CA ILE A 48 -0.38 31.69 -12.64
C ILE A 48 -1.05 32.75 -11.75
N GLY A 49 -0.34 33.82 -11.39
CA GLY A 49 -0.83 34.80 -10.42
C GLY A 49 -0.96 34.24 -9.00
N SER A 50 -0.26 33.14 -8.72
CA SER A 50 -0.18 32.51 -7.40
C SER A 50 1.22 32.69 -6.81
N ASP A 51 1.29 32.67 -5.48
CA ASP A 51 2.50 32.54 -4.67
C ASP A 51 3.20 31.17 -4.83
N HIS A 52 2.59 30.23 -5.55
CA HIS A 52 3.17 28.94 -5.91
C HIS A 52 3.72 28.87 -7.34
N ARG A 53 4.71 28.00 -7.53
CA ARG A 53 5.31 27.66 -8.81
C ARG A 53 5.08 26.21 -9.18
N ILE A 54 4.81 25.95 -10.46
CA ILE A 54 4.59 24.60 -10.97
C ILE A 54 5.86 23.75 -10.82
N VAL A 55 5.70 22.58 -10.22
CA VAL A 55 6.69 21.50 -10.22
C VAL A 55 6.36 20.52 -11.33
N ARG A 56 7.33 20.23 -12.19
CA ARG A 56 7.21 19.29 -13.31
C ARG A 56 8.14 18.11 -13.12
N ALA A 57 7.61 16.89 -13.24
CA ALA A 57 8.41 15.69 -13.42
C ALA A 57 8.42 15.28 -14.90
N GLU A 58 9.59 14.94 -15.41
CA GLU A 58 9.76 14.28 -16.71
C GLU A 58 9.90 12.79 -16.48
N ILE A 59 8.99 12.01 -17.07
CA ILE A 59 8.90 10.56 -16.87
C ILE A 59 9.05 9.87 -18.21
N LYS A 60 10.03 8.98 -18.33
CA LYS A 60 10.25 8.12 -19.51
C LYS A 60 9.97 6.68 -19.12
N MET A 61 8.87 6.14 -19.64
CA MET A 61 8.47 4.74 -19.41
C MET A 61 8.13 4.04 -20.73
N ASN A 62 8.43 2.75 -20.81
CA ASN A 62 7.93 1.92 -21.91
C ASN A 62 6.49 1.50 -21.58
N ILE A 63 5.53 2.27 -22.11
CA ILE A 63 4.10 2.09 -21.84
C ILE A 63 3.63 0.69 -22.25
N LYS A 64 4.11 0.14 -23.37
CA LYS A 64 3.74 -1.21 -23.82
C LYS A 64 4.18 -2.26 -22.81
N LYS A 65 5.46 -2.21 -22.39
CA LYS A 65 6.01 -3.15 -21.39
C LYS A 65 5.29 -3.01 -20.05
N GLU A 66 5.07 -1.79 -19.56
CA GLU A 66 4.38 -1.58 -18.28
C GLU A 66 2.91 -1.99 -18.35
N ARG A 67 2.22 -1.78 -19.49
CA ARG A 67 0.86 -2.28 -19.71
C ARG A 67 0.82 -3.81 -19.68
N THR A 68 1.73 -4.48 -20.38
CA THR A 68 1.83 -5.94 -20.33
C THR A 68 2.12 -6.42 -18.91
N ASN A 69 3.05 -5.78 -18.19
CA ASN A 69 3.33 -6.09 -16.79
C ASN A 69 2.08 -5.89 -15.90
N MET A 70 1.28 -4.85 -16.11
CA MET A 70 0.05 -4.62 -15.33
C MET A 70 -1.01 -5.69 -15.62
N ILE A 71 -1.17 -6.11 -16.88
CA ILE A 71 -2.09 -7.18 -17.27
C ILE A 71 -1.62 -8.51 -16.68
N LEU A 72 -0.34 -8.86 -16.81
CA LEU A 72 0.25 -10.08 -16.25
C LEU A 72 0.31 -10.07 -14.71
N LYS A 73 0.39 -8.88 -14.08
CA LYS A 73 0.32 -8.71 -12.62
C LYS A 73 -1.09 -8.83 -12.05
N LYS A 74 -2.15 -9.01 -12.87
CA LYS A 74 -3.42 -9.48 -12.31
C LYS A 74 -3.11 -10.76 -11.55
N ASN A 75 -3.19 -10.65 -10.23
CA ASN A 75 -2.94 -11.73 -9.30
C ASN A 75 -3.91 -12.86 -9.65
N HIS A 76 -3.51 -13.75 -10.56
CA HIS A 76 -3.93 -15.12 -10.43
C HIS A 76 -3.40 -15.52 -9.07
N LYS A 77 -4.28 -15.52 -8.05
CA LYS A 77 -3.96 -16.12 -6.76
C LYS A 77 -3.36 -17.46 -7.13
N LYS A 78 -2.04 -17.62 -6.93
CA LYS A 78 -1.37 -18.87 -7.28
C LYS A 78 -2.10 -19.93 -6.49
N TRP A 79 -2.88 -20.77 -7.18
CA TRP A 79 -3.66 -21.80 -6.52
C TRP A 79 -2.68 -22.64 -5.70
N VAL A 80 -2.98 -22.79 -4.43
CA VAL A 80 -2.20 -23.63 -3.53
C VAL A 80 -3.03 -24.89 -3.35
N ALA A 81 -2.45 -26.03 -3.69
CA ALA A 81 -3.11 -27.31 -3.51
C ALA A 81 -3.45 -27.52 -2.02
N PRO A 82 -4.53 -28.25 -1.71
CA PRO A 82 -4.80 -28.70 -0.35
C PRO A 82 -3.61 -29.48 0.21
N GLU A 83 -3.36 -29.35 1.53
CA GLU A 83 -2.29 -30.12 2.19
C GLU A 83 -2.55 -31.63 2.13
N SER A 84 -3.83 -32.01 2.23
CA SER A 84 -4.30 -33.39 2.02
C SER A 84 -5.42 -33.41 0.97
N LYS A 85 -5.21 -34.19 -0.09
CA LYS A 85 -6.22 -34.42 -1.14
C LYS A 85 -7.44 -35.15 -0.60
N ASP A 86 -7.25 -36.06 0.37
CA ASP A 86 -8.33 -36.87 0.92
C ASP A 86 -9.23 -36.05 1.84
N SER A 87 -8.64 -35.21 2.70
CA SER A 87 -9.39 -34.24 3.50
C SER A 87 -10.20 -33.27 2.63
N TYR A 88 -9.65 -32.84 1.49
CA TYR A 88 -10.36 -32.00 0.54
C TYR A 88 -11.55 -32.72 -0.10
N LYS A 89 -11.39 -33.98 -0.52
CA LYS A 89 -12.48 -34.79 -1.09
C LYS A 89 -13.60 -35.01 -0.06
N GLU A 90 -13.24 -35.36 1.18
CA GLU A 90 -14.19 -35.59 2.26
C GLU A 90 -14.94 -34.30 2.65
N CYS A 91 -14.24 -33.16 2.64
CA CYS A 91 -14.88 -31.86 2.85
C CYS A 91 -15.84 -31.50 1.72
N ILE A 92 -15.52 -31.82 0.45
CA ILE A 92 -16.47 -31.60 -0.64
C ILE A 92 -17.69 -32.51 -0.49
N ALA A 93 -17.48 -33.82 -0.25
CA ALA A 93 -18.55 -34.80 -0.15
C ALA A 93 -19.53 -34.47 0.99
N SER A 94 -19.02 -34.00 2.14
CA SER A 94 -19.84 -33.61 3.29
C SER A 94 -20.62 -32.30 3.09
N ASN A 95 -20.23 -31.45 2.14
CA ASN A 95 -20.89 -30.16 1.90
C ASN A 95 -21.71 -30.12 0.60
N LEU A 96 -21.65 -31.18 -0.22
CA LEU A 96 -22.50 -31.36 -1.39
C LEU A 96 -23.88 -31.85 -0.95
N ASN A 97 -24.93 -31.11 -1.30
CA ASN A 97 -26.31 -31.52 -1.01
C ASN A 97 -27.18 -31.46 -2.28
N TYR A 98 -27.11 -32.48 -3.11
CA TYR A 98 -27.82 -32.53 -4.40
C TYR A 98 -29.24 -33.12 -4.30
N GLU A 99 -29.63 -33.66 -3.15
CA GLU A 99 -30.93 -34.35 -3.00
C GLU A 99 -32.12 -33.39 -2.96
N ASN A 100 -31.90 -32.10 -2.66
CA ASN A 100 -32.95 -31.09 -2.48
C ASN A 100 -32.89 -29.95 -3.51
N THR A 101 -32.17 -30.12 -4.62
CA THR A 101 -32.05 -29.08 -5.65
C THR A 101 -33.05 -29.33 -6.78
N THR A 102 -33.86 -28.32 -7.08
CA THR A 102 -34.92 -28.38 -8.10
C THR A 102 -34.54 -27.67 -9.40
N THR A 103 -33.56 -26.77 -9.35
CA THR A 103 -33.10 -26.00 -10.51
C THR A 103 -31.61 -26.17 -10.80
N ILE A 104 -31.22 -25.92 -12.06
CA ILE A 104 -29.81 -25.93 -12.49
C ILE A 104 -28.99 -24.90 -11.72
N ASP A 105 -29.57 -23.73 -11.44
CA ASP A 105 -28.91 -22.66 -10.69
C ASP A 105 -28.65 -23.07 -9.22
N GLU A 106 -29.58 -23.77 -8.59
CA GLU A 106 -29.41 -24.32 -7.24
C GLU A 106 -28.29 -25.37 -7.19
N ILE A 107 -28.23 -26.26 -8.18
CA ILE A 107 -27.14 -27.24 -8.32
C ILE A 107 -25.79 -26.53 -8.47
N TYR A 108 -25.73 -25.49 -9.31
CA TYR A 108 -24.52 -24.71 -9.52
C TYR A 108 -24.04 -24.03 -8.24
N GLU A 109 -24.93 -23.32 -7.54
CA GLU A 109 -24.56 -22.62 -6.30
C GLU A 109 -24.18 -23.61 -5.19
N ASN A 110 -24.77 -24.80 -5.15
CA ASN A 110 -24.38 -25.87 -4.22
C ASN A 110 -22.95 -26.36 -4.47
N ILE A 111 -22.64 -26.74 -5.71
CA ILE A 111 -21.29 -27.19 -6.10
C ILE A 111 -20.26 -26.09 -5.83
N LYS A 112 -20.59 -24.85 -6.20
CA LYS A 112 -19.74 -23.68 -5.98
C LYS A 112 -19.51 -23.43 -4.49
N GLY A 113 -20.55 -23.50 -3.66
CA GLY A 113 -20.48 -23.36 -2.21
C GLY A 113 -19.61 -24.44 -1.57
N ALA A 114 -19.90 -25.72 -1.84
CA ALA A 114 -19.13 -26.85 -1.32
C ALA A 114 -17.64 -26.76 -1.69
N THR A 115 -17.34 -26.37 -2.94
CA THR A 115 -15.98 -26.18 -3.42
C THR A 115 -15.30 -25.01 -2.70
N GLN A 116 -15.99 -23.88 -2.51
CA GLN A 116 -15.45 -22.73 -1.78
C GLN A 116 -15.15 -23.07 -0.32
N THR A 117 -16.07 -23.76 0.36
CA THR A 117 -15.88 -24.21 1.74
C THR A 117 -14.69 -25.15 1.88
N ALA A 118 -14.53 -26.12 0.97
CA ALA A 118 -13.39 -27.03 0.97
C ALA A 118 -12.06 -26.30 0.73
N ILE A 119 -12.03 -25.30 -0.18
CA ILE A 119 -10.86 -24.46 -0.39
C ILE A 119 -10.52 -23.67 0.88
N GLU A 120 -11.51 -23.10 1.57
CA GLU A 120 -11.28 -22.30 2.76
C GLU A 120 -10.76 -23.08 3.96
N LYS A 121 -11.16 -24.35 4.08
CA LYS A 121 -10.77 -25.26 5.17
C LYS A 121 -9.47 -26.00 4.88
N CYS A 122 -9.31 -26.54 3.66
CA CYS A 122 -8.24 -27.49 3.36
C CYS A 122 -7.07 -26.88 2.58
N CYS A 123 -7.23 -25.71 1.96
CA CYS A 123 -6.11 -25.05 1.26
C CYS A 123 -5.37 -24.07 2.19
N PRO A 124 -4.02 -24.06 2.16
CA PRO A 124 -3.25 -23.15 3.00
C PRO A 124 -3.55 -21.69 2.64
N LYS A 125 -4.06 -20.93 3.61
CA LYS A 125 -4.15 -19.47 3.47
C LYS A 125 -2.73 -18.91 3.66
N LYS A 126 -2.23 -18.18 2.66
CA LYS A 126 -1.03 -17.35 2.88
C LYS A 126 -1.34 -16.36 4.01
N VAL A 127 -0.82 -16.62 5.20
CA VAL A 127 -0.88 -15.68 6.31
C VAL A 127 -0.10 -14.45 5.87
N LYS A 128 -0.80 -13.37 5.56
CA LYS A 128 -0.13 -12.09 5.31
C LYS A 128 0.49 -11.66 6.63
N GLU A 129 1.82 -11.59 6.66
CA GLU A 129 2.52 -10.99 7.81
C GLU A 129 1.92 -9.61 8.08
N GLN A 130 1.37 -9.41 9.28
CA GLN A 130 0.78 -8.13 9.62
C GLN A 130 1.87 -7.07 9.67
N LYS A 131 1.67 -5.96 8.97
CA LYS A 131 2.65 -4.89 8.91
C LYS A 131 2.84 -4.16 10.24
N LEU A 132 1.82 -4.16 11.08
CA LEU A 132 1.80 -3.49 12.38
C LEU A 132 1.38 -4.51 13.44
N ASN A 133 1.97 -4.41 14.63
CA ASN A 133 1.53 -5.17 15.79
C ASN A 133 0.16 -4.67 16.27
N GLN A 134 -0.54 -5.48 17.07
CA GLN A 134 -1.86 -5.14 17.58
C GLN A 134 -1.82 -3.92 18.52
N SER A 135 -0.76 -3.80 19.32
CA SER A 135 -0.50 -2.63 20.18
C SER A 135 -0.50 -1.31 19.39
N THR A 136 0.27 -1.22 18.30
CA THR A 136 0.32 -0.01 17.46
C THR A 136 -1.05 0.30 16.86
N LYS A 137 -1.80 -0.72 16.44
CA LYS A 137 -3.16 -0.51 15.92
C LYS A 137 -4.09 0.08 16.97
N LEU A 138 -3.96 -0.37 18.22
CA LEU A 138 -4.75 0.16 19.35
C LEU A 138 -4.39 1.63 19.62
N LEU A 139 -3.09 1.96 19.68
CA LEU A 139 -2.64 3.35 19.85
C LEU A 139 -3.13 4.26 18.72
N MET A 140 -3.08 3.78 17.46
CA MET A 140 -3.59 4.51 16.30
C MET A 140 -5.11 4.69 16.34
N LYS A 141 -5.85 3.74 16.92
CA LYS A 141 -7.29 3.84 17.14
C LYS A 141 -7.59 4.86 18.23
N GLN A 142 -6.95 4.76 19.40
CA GLN A 142 -7.06 5.75 20.47
C GLN A 142 -6.82 7.17 19.96
N ARG A 143 -5.77 7.36 19.14
CA ARG A 143 -5.46 8.68 18.55
C ARG A 143 -6.56 9.18 17.61
N ARG A 144 -7.25 8.28 16.92
CA ARG A 144 -8.34 8.62 16.00
C ARG A 144 -9.58 9.06 16.76
N ASP A 145 -9.83 8.43 17.91
CA ASP A 145 -11.00 8.67 18.75
C ASP A 145 -10.82 9.91 19.66
N MET A 146 -9.60 10.46 19.76
CA MET A 146 -9.36 11.74 20.45
C MET A 146 -9.86 12.94 19.64
N GLU A 147 -10.74 13.73 20.24
CA GLU A 147 -11.27 14.97 19.66
C GLU A 147 -10.24 16.12 19.74
N ASP A 148 -9.62 16.30 20.91
CA ASP A 148 -8.66 17.38 21.14
C ASP A 148 -7.22 16.96 20.81
N LYS A 149 -6.73 17.49 19.69
CA LYS A 149 -5.38 17.26 19.15
C LYS A 149 -4.32 18.19 19.75
N SER A 150 -4.72 19.15 20.57
CA SER A 150 -3.80 20.10 21.22
C SER A 150 -3.21 19.56 22.53
N THR A 151 -3.88 18.55 23.11
CA THR A 151 -3.51 17.94 24.39
C THR A 151 -2.09 17.35 24.42
N GLN A 152 -1.50 17.36 25.61
CA GLN A 152 -0.22 16.69 25.85
C GLN A 152 -0.32 15.17 25.60
N GLU A 153 -1.47 14.57 25.89
CA GLU A 153 -1.79 13.16 25.63
C GLU A 153 -1.76 12.83 24.13
N TYR A 154 -2.29 13.72 23.27
CA TYR A 154 -2.20 13.53 21.82
C TYR A 154 -0.74 13.52 21.33
N ARG A 155 0.11 14.36 21.94
CA ARG A 155 1.55 14.43 21.61
C ARG A 155 2.31 13.19 22.08
N THR A 156 2.05 12.71 23.29
CA THR A 156 2.67 11.48 23.81
C THR A 156 2.26 10.29 22.94
N LEU A 157 0.98 10.18 22.60
CA LEU A 157 0.46 9.11 21.75
C LEU A 157 1.09 9.09 20.36
N ASN A 158 1.27 10.24 19.71
CA ASN A 158 1.99 10.33 18.43
C ASN A 158 3.45 9.90 18.54
N ARG A 159 4.12 10.27 19.65
CA ARG A 159 5.51 9.89 19.91
C ARG A 159 5.62 8.38 20.06
N ASP A 160 4.69 7.76 20.77
CA ASP A 160 4.73 6.33 21.07
C ASP A 160 4.38 5.49 19.83
N ILE A 161 3.38 5.90 19.04
CA ILE A 161 3.11 5.31 17.71
C ILE A 161 4.36 5.37 16.82
N SER A 162 5.04 6.53 16.80
CA SER A 162 6.24 6.72 15.98
C SER A 162 7.41 5.84 16.45
N LYS A 163 7.58 5.67 17.76
CA LYS A 163 8.60 4.76 18.34
C LYS A 163 8.31 3.32 17.96
N GLU A 164 7.08 2.85 18.13
CA GLU A 164 6.66 1.50 17.77
C GLU A 164 6.87 1.21 16.28
N ILE A 165 6.45 2.11 15.39
CA ILE A 165 6.63 1.94 13.93
C ILE A 165 8.12 1.85 13.57
N ARG A 166 8.98 2.67 14.18
CA ARG A 166 10.43 2.60 13.98
C ARG A 166 11.02 1.27 14.46
N SER A 167 10.60 0.80 15.62
CA SER A 167 11.02 -0.49 16.17
C SER A 167 10.64 -1.65 15.24
N ILE A 168 9.38 -1.68 14.79
CA ILE A 168 8.87 -2.68 13.82
C ILE A 168 9.69 -2.65 12.52
N GLY A 169 9.99 -1.44 12.01
CA GLY A 169 10.83 -1.27 10.82
C GLY A 169 12.24 -1.80 11.01
N GLY A 170 12.88 -1.47 12.15
CA GLY A 170 14.21 -1.94 12.50
C GLY A 170 14.29 -3.47 12.62
N ASN A 171 13.34 -4.08 13.33
CA ASN A 171 13.29 -5.54 13.51
C ASN A 171 13.11 -6.27 12.17
N ARG A 172 12.32 -5.72 11.25
CA ARG A 172 12.19 -6.27 9.90
C ARG A 172 13.48 -6.21 9.09
N ILE A 173 14.21 -5.12 9.20
CA ILE A 173 15.50 -4.98 8.52
C ILE A 173 16.50 -5.99 9.08
N ARG A 174 16.57 -6.16 10.41
CA ARG A 174 17.41 -7.16 11.07
C ARG A 174 17.07 -8.58 10.63
N LYS A 175 15.78 -8.96 10.63
CA LYS A 175 15.28 -10.26 10.15
C LYS A 175 15.67 -10.52 8.69
N LYS A 176 15.59 -9.50 7.81
CA LYS A 176 16.01 -9.62 6.40
C LYS A 176 17.51 -9.79 6.22
N LEU A 177 18.32 -9.28 7.14
CA LEU A 177 19.79 -9.34 7.10
C LEU A 177 20.35 -10.58 7.82
N GLY A 178 19.49 -11.48 8.33
CA GLY A 178 19.93 -12.71 9.01
C GLY A 178 20.64 -12.47 10.35
N LYS A 179 20.53 -11.26 10.92
CA LYS A 179 21.10 -10.91 12.22
C LYS A 179 19.98 -11.02 13.26
N SER A 180 19.94 -12.13 14.01
CA SER A 180 19.04 -12.24 15.18
C SER A 180 19.68 -11.58 16.38
#